data_AF-A0A3S1H9I8-F1
#
_entry.id   AF-A0A3S1H9I8-F1
#
_cell.length_a   1.000
_cell.length_b   1.000
_cell.length_c   1.000
_cell.angle_alpha   90.00
_cell.angle_beta   90.00
_cell.angle_gamma   90.00
#
_symmetry.space_group_name_H-M   'P 1'
#
loop_
_entity.id
_entity.type
_entity.pdbx_description
1 polymer ?
#
loop_
_entity_poly.entity_id
_entity_poly.type
_entity_poly.pdbx_seq_one_letter_code
_entity_poly.pdbx_strand_id
1 'polypeptide(L)'
;MRSKLIPLALLALAAFAQPAFAETPERPAPTGGVLSLLPPPQVTEHSITLGGRKLDYQAKAGTLSLLSGKGEVTAEIFYVAYTQQSPAPAKERPITFVFNGGPGAASAYLHLGAIGPRIVETAADGEFRRPPQKL
;
A
#
# COMPACT_ATOMS: atom_id res chain seq x y z
N MET A 1 -3.55 -52.96 -30.95
CA MET A 1 -3.32 -52.65 -29.52
C MET A 1 -3.19 -51.13 -29.38
N ARG A 2 -4.10 -50.49 -28.65
CA ARG A 2 -4.22 -49.01 -28.52
C ARG A 2 -3.36 -48.54 -27.33
N SER A 3 -2.39 -47.66 -27.56
CA SER A 3 -1.57 -47.10 -26.48
C SER A 3 -2.34 -46.03 -25.70
N LYS A 4 -2.40 -46.19 -24.37
CA LYS A 4 -2.92 -45.23 -23.41
C LYS A 4 -1.74 -44.59 -22.68
N LEU A 5 -1.25 -43.44 -23.14
CA LEU A 5 -0.17 -42.68 -22.48
C LEU A 5 -0.44 -41.16 -22.50
N ILE A 6 -1.69 -40.76 -22.24
CA ILE A 6 -2.06 -39.34 -22.16
C ILE A 6 -2.93 -39.05 -20.92
N PRO A 7 -2.44 -39.25 -19.68
CA PRO A 7 -3.01 -38.45 -18.60
C PRO A 7 -1.97 -37.72 -17.72
N LEU A 8 -0.66 -37.93 -17.91
CA LEU A 8 0.33 -37.37 -16.98
C LEU A 8 0.79 -35.95 -17.32
N ALA A 9 0.61 -35.50 -18.57
CA ALA A 9 1.03 -34.15 -18.98
C ALA A 9 0.08 -33.03 -18.53
N LEU A 10 -1.18 -33.34 -18.18
CA LEU A 10 -2.18 -32.34 -17.78
C LEU A 10 -2.10 -31.95 -16.29
N LEU A 11 -1.47 -32.77 -15.43
CA LEU A 11 -1.34 -32.46 -14.01
C LEU A 11 -0.16 -31.52 -13.69
N ALA A 12 0.84 -31.42 -14.56
CA ALA A 12 2.00 -30.57 -14.35
C ALA A 12 1.76 -29.09 -14.69
N LEU A 13 0.74 -28.78 -15.51
CA LEU A 13 0.46 -27.40 -15.94
C LEU A 13 -0.35 -26.59 -14.91
N ALA A 14 -0.99 -27.24 -13.94
CA ALA A 14 -1.83 -26.58 -12.93
C ALA A 14 -1.03 -26.03 -11.73
N ALA A 15 0.25 -26.40 -11.57
CA ALA A 15 1.06 -26.03 -10.41
C ALA A 15 1.71 -24.64 -10.49
N PHE A 16 1.56 -23.91 -11.61
CA PHE A 16 2.18 -22.59 -11.83
C PHE A 16 1.16 -21.45 -11.98
N ALA A 17 -0.11 -21.67 -11.67
CA ALA A 17 -1.09 -20.58 -11.58
C ALA A 17 -0.86 -19.79 -10.28
N GLN A 18 0.22 -19.01 -10.24
CA GLN A 18 0.37 -17.97 -9.23
C GLN A 18 -0.79 -16.98 -9.41
N PRO A 19 -1.42 -16.49 -8.33
CA PRO A 19 -2.39 -15.41 -8.45
C PRO A 19 -1.67 -14.23 -9.09
N ALA A 20 -2.05 -13.90 -10.33
CA ALA A 20 -1.63 -12.69 -10.98
C ALA A 20 -2.25 -11.52 -10.18
N PHE A 21 -1.48 -10.96 -9.25
CA PHE A 21 -1.72 -9.58 -8.87
C PHE A 21 -1.49 -8.78 -10.14
N ALA A 22 -2.53 -8.11 -10.63
CA ALA A 22 -2.35 -7.15 -11.71
C ALA A 22 -1.29 -6.15 -11.24
N GLU A 23 -0.08 -6.23 -11.79
CA GLU A 23 0.88 -5.14 -11.70
C GLU A 23 0.16 -3.93 -12.26
N THR A 24 -0.09 -2.97 -11.37
CA THR A 24 -0.55 -1.65 -11.81
C THR A 24 0.50 -1.17 -12.80
N PRO A 25 0.13 -0.78 -14.04
CA PRO A 25 1.08 -0.37 -15.06
C PRO A 25 2.13 0.56 -14.47
N GLU A 26 3.40 0.25 -14.76
CA GLU A 26 4.50 1.04 -14.25
C GLU A 26 4.36 2.49 -14.75
N ARG A 27 4.40 3.41 -13.79
CA ARG A 27 4.14 4.83 -13.98
C ARG A 27 5.18 5.45 -14.93
N PRO A 28 4.80 6.36 -15.84
CA PRO A 28 5.76 7.25 -16.47
C PRO A 28 6.47 8.08 -15.39
N ALA A 29 7.80 7.96 -15.28
CA ALA A 29 8.55 8.80 -14.36
C ALA A 29 8.30 10.29 -14.68
N PRO A 30 8.19 11.18 -13.68
CA PRO A 30 8.10 12.61 -13.94
C PRO A 30 9.29 13.06 -14.80
N THR A 31 9.02 13.47 -16.03
CA THR A 31 10.06 13.93 -16.95
C THR A 31 10.35 15.41 -16.70
N GLY A 32 11.36 15.68 -15.88
CA GLY A 32 11.93 17.02 -15.69
C GLY A 32 11.40 17.81 -14.50
N GLY A 33 12.14 18.89 -14.16
CA GLY A 33 11.82 19.80 -13.07
C GLY A 33 12.00 19.18 -11.67
N VAL A 34 11.41 19.81 -10.65
CA VAL A 34 11.53 19.35 -9.25
C VAL A 34 10.84 18.01 -9.00
N LEU A 35 9.86 17.62 -9.83
CA LEU A 35 9.13 16.37 -9.67
C LEU A 35 10.01 15.14 -9.96
N SER A 36 11.05 15.28 -10.80
CA SER A 36 12.00 14.19 -11.06
C SER A 36 12.94 13.91 -9.88
N LEU A 37 12.93 14.76 -8.84
CA LEU A 37 13.70 14.56 -7.61
C LEU A 37 12.96 13.72 -6.57
N LEU A 38 11.68 13.40 -6.81
CA LEU A 38 10.90 12.57 -5.90
C LEU A 38 11.45 11.14 -5.87
N PRO A 39 11.59 10.53 -4.69
CA PRO A 39 12.10 9.17 -4.59
C PRO A 39 11.08 8.15 -5.17
N PRO A 40 11.56 6.97 -5.60
CA PRO A 40 10.66 5.89 -5.96
C PRO A 40 9.86 5.43 -4.73
N PRO A 41 8.67 4.84 -4.93
CA PRO A 41 7.86 4.32 -3.83
C PRO A 41 8.65 3.35 -2.95
N GLN A 42 8.53 3.50 -1.64
CA GLN A 42 9.15 2.64 -0.65
C GLN A 42 8.11 1.69 -0.06
N VAL A 43 8.50 0.45 0.13
CA VAL A 43 7.63 -0.64 0.58
C VAL A 43 8.27 -1.35 1.75
N THR A 44 7.50 -1.55 2.82
CA THR A 44 7.93 -2.27 4.02
C THR A 44 6.86 -3.25 4.48
N GLU A 45 7.27 -4.33 5.13
CA GLU A 45 6.38 -5.38 5.63
C GLU A 45 6.30 -5.34 7.15
N HIS A 46 5.11 -5.54 7.69
CA HIS A 46 4.80 -5.37 9.10
C HIS A 46 3.71 -6.35 9.57
N SER A 47 3.56 -6.45 10.88
CA SER A 47 2.47 -7.20 11.52
C SER A 47 1.82 -6.39 12.64
N ILE A 48 0.51 -6.57 12.82
CA ILE A 48 -0.24 -6.04 13.96
C ILE A 48 -1.21 -7.09 14.49
N THR A 49 -1.43 -7.11 15.81
CA THR A 49 -2.43 -7.97 16.44
C THR A 49 -3.63 -7.14 16.85
N LEU A 50 -4.80 -7.44 16.28
CA LEU A 50 -6.07 -6.75 16.55
C LEU A 50 -7.13 -7.78 16.95
N GLY A 51 -7.76 -7.60 18.11
CA GLY A 51 -8.79 -8.53 18.61
C GLY A 51 -8.32 -9.99 18.68
N GLY A 52 -7.05 -10.21 19.06
CA GLY A 52 -6.44 -11.54 19.13
C GLY A 52 -6.00 -12.14 17.78
N ARG A 53 -6.24 -11.47 16.66
CA ARG A 53 -5.82 -11.93 15.32
C ARG A 53 -4.60 -11.17 14.83
N LYS A 54 -3.55 -11.90 14.45
CA LYS A 54 -2.39 -11.35 13.74
C LYS A 54 -2.77 -11.01 12.30
N LEU A 55 -2.43 -9.81 11.86
CA LEU A 55 -2.58 -9.32 10.51
C LEU A 55 -1.21 -8.90 9.99
N ASP A 56 -0.75 -9.59 8.96
CA ASP A 56 0.43 -9.18 8.21
C ASP A 56 0.00 -8.16 7.16
N TYR A 57 0.79 -7.11 6.96
CA TYR A 57 0.47 -6.04 6.02
C TYR A 57 1.71 -5.40 5.43
N GLN A 58 1.54 -4.81 4.25
CA GLN A 58 2.54 -4.01 3.57
C GLN A 58 2.20 -2.53 3.74
N ALA A 59 3.19 -1.72 4.10
CA ALA A 59 3.11 -0.26 4.09
C ALA A 59 3.87 0.28 2.88
N LYS A 60 3.18 1.00 2.00
CA LYS A 60 3.75 1.62 0.80
C LYS A 60 3.65 3.14 0.88
N ALA A 61 4.77 3.83 0.88
CA ALA A 61 4.83 5.29 0.75
C ALA A 61 5.25 5.64 -0.69
N GLY A 62 4.54 6.57 -1.33
CA GLY A 62 4.83 6.96 -2.71
C GLY A 62 4.01 8.17 -3.13
N THR A 63 3.97 8.45 -4.43
CA THR A 63 3.17 9.56 -4.98
C THR A 63 2.18 9.10 -6.03
N LEU A 64 1.20 9.90 -6.42
CA LEU A 64 0.29 9.63 -7.54
C LEU A 64 0.34 10.80 -8.50
N SER A 65 0.68 10.54 -9.77
CA SER A 65 0.78 11.56 -10.80
C SER A 65 -0.61 12.06 -11.20
N LEU A 66 -0.79 13.38 -11.18
CA LEU A 66 -1.91 14.04 -11.84
C LEU A 66 -1.48 14.43 -13.24
N LEU A 67 -2.26 14.00 -14.24
CA LEU A 67 -1.96 14.25 -15.65
C LEU A 67 -2.79 15.40 -16.19
N SER A 68 -2.22 16.19 -17.08
CA SER A 68 -2.97 17.13 -17.92
C SER A 68 -3.79 16.39 -18.97
N GLY A 69 -4.67 17.09 -19.67
CA GLY A 69 -5.39 16.54 -20.84
C GLY A 69 -4.48 16.09 -21.99
N LYS A 70 -3.18 16.46 -21.96
CA LYS A 70 -2.17 16.03 -22.94
C LYS A 70 -1.31 14.86 -22.44
N GLY A 71 -1.57 14.35 -21.23
CA GLY A 71 -0.81 13.25 -20.62
C GLY A 71 0.47 13.68 -19.88
N GLU A 72 0.74 14.98 -19.76
CA GLU A 72 1.90 15.49 -19.03
C GLU A 72 1.65 15.44 -17.51
N VAL A 73 2.64 15.06 -16.71
CA VAL A 73 2.54 15.11 -15.25
C VAL A 73 2.55 16.56 -14.79
N THR A 74 1.47 17.02 -14.14
CA THR A 74 1.32 18.39 -13.63
C THR A 74 1.52 18.51 -12.13
N ALA A 75 1.29 17.42 -11.39
CA ALA A 75 1.49 17.34 -9.95
C ALA A 75 1.66 15.90 -9.48
N GLU A 76 2.11 15.74 -8.24
CA GLU A 76 2.30 14.46 -7.58
C GLU A 76 1.64 14.51 -6.20
N ILE A 77 0.74 13.57 -5.89
CA ILE A 77 0.08 13.46 -4.59
C ILE A 77 0.80 12.42 -3.75
N PHE A 78 1.46 12.81 -2.68
CA PHE A 78 2.03 11.85 -1.72
C PHE A 78 0.94 11.03 -1.01
N TYR A 79 1.16 9.73 -0.84
CA TYR A 79 0.29 8.83 -0.11
C TYR A 79 1.08 7.81 0.72
N VAL A 80 0.41 7.25 1.73
CA VAL A 80 0.81 6.03 2.42
C VAL A 80 -0.36 5.04 2.36
N ALA A 81 -0.12 3.83 1.85
CA ALA A 81 -1.12 2.78 1.71
C ALA A 81 -0.76 1.57 2.59
N TYR A 82 -1.78 0.98 3.22
CA TYR A 82 -1.68 -0.20 4.07
C TYR A 82 -2.49 -1.36 3.48
N THR A 83 -1.78 -2.34 2.95
CA THR A 83 -2.40 -3.49 2.27
C THR A 83 -2.19 -4.74 3.11
N GLN A 84 -3.30 -5.30 3.64
CA GLN A 84 -3.25 -6.58 4.36
C GLN A 84 -2.75 -7.67 3.41
N GLN A 85 -1.76 -8.43 3.86
CA GLN A 85 -1.28 -9.63 3.20
C GLN A 85 -2.14 -10.79 3.69
N SER A 86 -2.90 -11.41 2.78
CA SER A 86 -3.68 -12.61 3.08
C SER A 86 -3.47 -13.62 1.96
N PRO A 87 -3.19 -14.90 2.27
CA PRO A 87 -3.11 -15.95 1.26
C PRO A 87 -4.46 -16.20 0.58
N ALA A 88 -5.56 -15.82 1.23
CA ALA A 88 -6.90 -15.75 0.64
C ALA A 88 -7.45 -14.33 0.86
N PRO A 89 -7.18 -13.38 -0.05
CA PRO A 89 -7.71 -12.04 0.09
C PRO A 89 -9.24 -12.09 0.08
N ALA A 90 -9.86 -11.50 1.09
CA ALA A 90 -11.31 -11.40 1.14
C ALA A 90 -11.77 -10.56 -0.05
N LYS A 91 -12.56 -11.15 -0.96
CA LYS A 91 -13.06 -10.50 -2.18
C LYS A 91 -13.85 -9.21 -1.91
N GLU A 92 -14.30 -9.01 -0.67
CA GLU A 92 -15.20 -7.92 -0.27
C GLU A 92 -14.57 -6.91 0.71
N ARG A 93 -13.25 -6.99 0.99
CA ARG A 93 -12.63 -6.02 1.90
C ARG A 93 -12.63 -4.62 1.26
N PRO A 94 -13.31 -3.62 1.84
CA PRO A 94 -13.37 -2.29 1.25
C PRO A 94 -12.02 -1.58 1.30
N ILE A 95 -11.79 -0.71 0.32
CA ILE A 95 -10.70 0.25 0.35
C ILE A 95 -11.20 1.50 1.07
N THR A 96 -10.45 1.96 2.07
CA THR A 96 -10.74 3.21 2.79
C THR A 96 -9.71 4.26 2.41
N PHE A 97 -10.19 5.43 2.00
CA PHE A 97 -9.35 6.60 1.77
C PHE A 97 -9.51 7.58 2.92
N VAL A 98 -8.38 8.18 3.33
CA VAL A 98 -8.33 9.11 4.46
C VAL A 98 -7.71 10.40 3.96
N PHE A 99 -8.45 11.50 4.13
CA PHE A 99 -8.01 12.84 3.80
C PHE A 99 -8.20 13.73 5.02
N ASN A 100 -7.19 14.53 5.34
CA ASN A 100 -7.35 15.58 6.33
C ASN A 100 -8.13 16.77 5.74
N GLY A 101 -8.73 17.57 6.62
CA GLY A 101 -9.51 18.75 6.27
C GLY A 101 -8.69 20.04 6.26
N GLY A 102 -9.32 21.14 6.66
CA GLY A 102 -8.72 22.48 6.59
C GLY A 102 -9.00 23.15 5.25
N PRO A 103 -8.09 23.97 4.74
CA PRO A 103 -7.34 23.54 3.55
C PRO A 103 -5.83 23.50 3.80
N GLY A 104 -5.12 22.63 3.08
CA GLY A 104 -3.65 22.56 3.12
C GLY A 104 -3.06 21.77 4.30
N ALA A 105 -3.87 21.25 5.22
CA ALA A 105 -3.38 20.39 6.29
C ALA A 105 -3.02 18.99 5.74
N ALA A 106 -1.85 18.47 6.12
CA ALA A 106 -1.40 17.17 5.67
C ALA A 106 -2.23 16.02 6.25
N SER A 107 -2.45 14.96 5.48
CA SER A 107 -3.00 13.69 5.99
C SER A 107 -2.13 13.01 7.05
N ALA A 108 -0.88 13.47 7.22
CA ALA A 108 0.02 13.02 8.27
C ALA A 108 -0.57 13.12 9.69
N TYR A 109 -1.41 14.13 9.96
CA TYR A 109 -2.06 14.27 11.28
C TYR A 109 -3.04 13.13 11.57
N LEU A 110 -3.88 12.76 10.61
CA LEU A 110 -4.78 11.61 10.76
C LEU A 110 -4.02 10.29 10.75
N HIS A 111 -2.98 10.21 9.91
CA HIS A 111 -2.15 9.03 9.79
C HIS A 111 -1.40 8.70 11.08
N LEU A 112 -0.67 9.66 11.66
CA LEU A 112 0.18 9.43 12.83
C LEU A 112 -0.50 9.81 14.16
N GLY A 113 -1.66 10.47 14.12
CA GLY A 113 -2.33 10.97 15.33
C GLY A 113 -3.70 10.34 15.61
N ALA A 114 -4.29 9.58 14.69
CA ALA A 114 -5.65 9.07 14.89
C ALA A 114 -5.88 7.65 14.36
N ILE A 115 -5.74 7.44 13.05
CA ILE A 115 -6.33 6.26 12.37
C ILE A 115 -5.33 5.42 11.58
N GLY A 116 -4.03 5.72 11.67
CA GLY A 116 -3.00 4.81 11.18
C GLY A 116 -2.89 3.52 12.01
N PRO A 117 -2.26 2.46 11.49
CA PRO A 117 -2.03 1.22 12.24
C PRO A 117 -1.04 1.39 13.41
N ARG A 118 -0.24 2.46 13.38
CA ARG A 118 0.64 2.93 14.44
C ARG A 118 0.47 4.44 14.54
N ILE A 119 0.34 4.95 15.76
CA ILE A 119 0.15 6.38 16.04
C ILE A 119 1.15 6.80 17.11
N VAL A 120 1.48 8.08 17.16
CA VAL A 120 2.42 8.61 18.16
C VAL A 120 1.91 8.33 19.56
N GLU A 121 2.78 7.78 20.42
CA GLU A 121 2.47 7.57 21.83
C GLU A 121 2.21 8.91 22.54
N THR A 122 1.07 9.01 23.21
CA THR A 122 0.73 10.12 24.10
C THR A 122 0.84 9.72 25.57
N ALA A 123 0.92 10.72 26.45
CA ALA A 123 0.71 10.54 27.87
C ALA A 123 -0.77 10.27 28.17
N ALA A 124 -1.08 9.85 29.41
CA ALA A 124 -2.45 9.49 29.80
C ALA A 124 -3.44 10.67 29.71
N ASP A 125 -2.94 11.90 29.78
CA ASP A 125 -3.67 13.15 29.61
C ASP A 125 -3.76 13.61 28.14
N GLY A 126 -3.19 12.86 27.20
CA GLY A 126 -3.18 13.17 25.77
C GLY A 126 -2.01 14.05 25.32
N GLU A 127 -1.15 14.51 26.23
CA GLU A 127 0.02 15.31 25.88
C GLU A 127 1.08 14.49 25.13
N PHE A 128 1.88 15.16 24.29
CA PHE A 128 3.01 14.51 23.64
C PHE A 128 4.09 14.15 24.65
N ARG A 129 4.63 12.93 24.52
CA ARG A 129 5.79 12.51 25.33
C ARG A 129 7.04 13.29 24.92
N ARG A 130 7.98 13.45 25.86
CA ARG A 130 9.29 14.04 25.55
C ARG A 130 10.02 13.18 24.51
N PRO A 131 10.77 13.79 23.57
CA PRO A 131 11.57 13.04 22.61
C PRO A 131 12.55 12.04 23.28
N PRO A 132 12.89 10.92 22.60
CA PRO A 132 12.44 10.54 21.25
C PRO A 132 10.99 10.02 21.22
N GLN A 133 10.27 10.34 20.14
CA GLN A 133 8.89 9.89 19.92
C GLN A 133 8.83 8.38 19.67
N LYS A 134 7.76 7.74 20.15
CA LYS A 134 7.45 6.32 19.92
C LYS A 134 6.13 6.20 19.14
N LEU A 135 5.97 5.09 18.41
CA LEU A 135 4.84 4.76 17.54
C LEU A 135 4.15 3.47 17.98
#